data_AF-A0A940DJS0-F1
#
_entry.id   AF-A0A940DJS0-F1
#
_cell.length_a   1.000
_cell.length_b   1.000
_cell.length_c   1.000
_cell.angle_alpha   90.00
_cell.angle_beta   90.00
_cell.angle_gamma   90.00
#
_symmetry.space_group_name_H-M   'P 1'
#
loop_
_entity.id
_entity.type
_entity.pdbx_description
1 polymer ?
#
loop_
_entity_poly.entity_id
_entity_poly.type
_entity_poly.pdbx_seq_one_letter_code
_entity_poly.pdbx_strand_id
1 'polypeptide(L)'
;MKNKILKAAAFALAVVTALTVLAACAQPGEKTVAKIEIVDGSFKESYVLDEKPDLTNSRILVTYADGSTKIVPITSDMISGLNTSVSAVNATLTVTYGGVSTQFNYRVISAEGVRTSFRLALSAEGTGAQRTLTVAASGVQGVEKGVYAIAFDIAATGGVTLPGEISILYTGNWKFSVKRNSSTSLRVVLYSSDGVEALNGDCNLISLPVTVSGASGTVSIQSASISDGTEDFTVPYSSLTLN
;
A
#
# COMPACT_ATOMS: atom_id res chain seq x y z
N MET A 1 -31.12 -46.72 -69.51
CA MET A 1 -30.51 -45.37 -69.38
C MET A 1 -29.09 -45.58 -68.82
N LYS A 2 -28.01 -45.52 -69.62
CA LYS A 2 -27.05 -44.38 -69.70
C LYS A 2 -26.81 -43.76 -68.29
N ASN A 3 -25.63 -43.71 -67.66
CA ASN A 3 -24.25 -43.63 -68.15
C ASN A 3 -23.23 -43.86 -66.99
N LYS A 4 -22.15 -44.57 -67.31
CA LYS A 4 -20.72 -44.21 -67.14
C LYS A 4 -20.21 -43.56 -65.83
N ILE A 5 -19.30 -44.28 -65.18
CA ILE A 5 -17.89 -43.92 -64.88
C ILE A 5 -17.65 -42.57 -64.17
N LEU A 6 -17.05 -42.60 -62.96
CA LEU A 6 -15.69 -42.06 -62.77
C LEU A 6 -15.04 -42.56 -61.47
N LYS A 7 -13.80 -43.03 -61.62
CA LYS A 7 -12.85 -43.44 -60.59
C LYS A 7 -12.17 -42.22 -59.96
N ALA A 8 -11.76 -42.33 -58.70
CA ALA A 8 -10.49 -41.85 -58.12
C ALA A 8 -10.71 -41.64 -56.61
N ALA A 9 -9.79 -41.93 -55.71
CA ALA A 9 -8.55 -42.67 -55.72
C ALA A 9 -8.24 -42.96 -54.24
N ALA A 10 -7.62 -44.11 -53.99
CA ALA A 10 -7.12 -44.49 -52.69
C ALA A 10 -5.98 -43.55 -52.23
N PHE A 11 -5.92 -43.26 -50.93
CA PHE A 11 -4.65 -43.31 -50.23
C PHE A 11 -4.86 -43.85 -48.82
N ALA A 12 -4.32 -45.05 -48.63
CA ALA A 12 -4.27 -45.74 -47.36
C ALA A 12 -3.12 -45.19 -46.50
N LEU A 13 -3.22 -45.49 -45.20
CA LEU A 13 -2.11 -45.88 -44.33
C LEU A 13 -1.25 -44.76 -43.71
N ALA A 14 -1.46 -44.51 -42.41
CA ALA A 14 -0.55 -45.02 -41.37
C ALA A 14 -0.99 -44.54 -39.97
N VAL A 15 -1.25 -45.51 -39.08
CA VAL A 15 -1.35 -45.31 -37.63
C VAL A 15 0.06 -45.05 -37.10
N VAL A 16 0.29 -43.90 -36.45
CA VAL A 16 1.43 -43.72 -35.55
C VAL A 16 0.92 -43.06 -34.27
N THR A 17 0.77 -43.89 -33.25
CA THR A 17 0.65 -43.51 -31.84
C THR A 17 1.92 -42.75 -31.42
N ALA A 18 1.81 -41.45 -31.18
CA ALA A 18 2.82 -40.69 -30.45
C ALA A 18 2.29 -40.39 -29.05
N LEU A 19 2.58 -41.31 -28.14
CA LEU A 19 2.52 -41.08 -26.70
C LEU A 19 3.57 -39.99 -26.41
N THR A 20 3.15 -38.73 -26.36
CA THR A 20 4.07 -37.63 -26.00
C THR A 20 4.36 -37.72 -24.51
N VAL A 21 5.41 -38.47 -24.18
CA VAL A 21 6.17 -38.27 -22.96
C VAL A 21 6.65 -36.83 -23.01
N LEU A 22 6.00 -35.94 -22.25
CA LEU A 22 6.61 -34.67 -21.88
C LEU A 22 7.81 -35.04 -21.02
N ALA A 23 8.96 -35.19 -21.67
CA ALA A 23 10.25 -35.17 -21.03
C ALA A 23 10.27 -33.89 -20.18
N ALA A 24 10.29 -34.07 -18.86
CA ALA A 24 10.76 -33.04 -17.96
C ALA A 24 12.15 -32.65 -18.46
N CYS A 25 12.25 -31.48 -19.09
CA CYS A 25 13.52 -30.93 -19.49
C CYS A 25 14.23 -30.54 -18.19
N ALA A 26 14.91 -31.50 -17.54
CA ALA A 26 15.93 -31.19 -16.56
C ALA A 26 17.02 -30.44 -17.33
N GLN A 27 17.00 -29.10 -17.27
CA GLN A 27 18.04 -28.31 -17.90
C GLN A 27 19.38 -28.68 -17.26
N PRO A 28 20.36 -29.13 -18.06
CA PRO A 28 21.67 -29.44 -17.51
C PRO A 28 22.34 -28.12 -17.10
N GLY A 29 22.56 -27.93 -15.80
CA GLY A 29 23.34 -26.83 -15.25
C GLY A 29 22.63 -25.90 -14.26
N GLU A 30 21.39 -26.17 -13.86
CA GLU A 30 20.77 -25.38 -12.79
C GLU A 30 21.33 -25.80 -11.43
N LYS A 31 22.17 -24.93 -10.84
CA LYS A 31 22.73 -25.17 -9.51
C LYS A 31 21.63 -25.04 -8.46
N THR A 32 21.39 -26.12 -7.72
CA THR A 32 20.47 -26.09 -6.58
C THR A 32 21.01 -25.21 -5.46
N VAL A 33 20.20 -24.28 -4.96
CA VAL A 33 20.53 -23.42 -3.82
C VAL A 33 20.49 -24.25 -2.54
N ALA A 34 21.58 -24.22 -1.77
CA ALA A 34 21.68 -24.93 -0.49
C ALA A 34 21.45 -23.99 0.71
N LYS A 35 21.97 -22.75 0.64
CA LYS A 35 21.87 -21.76 1.72
C LYS A 35 21.87 -20.34 1.13
N ILE A 36 21.15 -19.44 1.78
CA ILE A 36 21.29 -18.00 1.55
C ILE A 36 21.55 -17.27 2.86
N GLU A 37 22.35 -16.22 2.78
CA GLU A 37 22.67 -15.32 3.90
C GLU A 37 22.58 -13.89 3.41
N ILE A 38 21.99 -13.00 4.21
CA ILE A 38 22.04 -11.57 3.90
C ILE A 38 23.46 -11.09 4.19
N VAL A 39 24.05 -10.35 3.24
CA VAL A 39 25.39 -9.80 3.43
C VAL A 39 25.32 -8.72 4.51
N ASP A 40 26.14 -8.83 5.54
CA ASP A 40 26.18 -7.90 6.67
C ASP A 40 26.29 -6.45 6.21
N GLY A 41 25.45 -5.58 6.78
CA GLY A 41 25.39 -4.15 6.46
C GLY A 41 24.83 -3.81 5.07
N SER A 42 24.46 -4.80 4.25
CA SER A 42 23.87 -4.56 2.93
C SER A 42 22.38 -4.21 2.99
N PHE A 43 21.69 -4.65 4.05
CA PHE A 43 20.26 -4.43 4.25
C PHE A 43 20.02 -3.40 5.36
N LYS A 44 19.11 -2.45 5.11
CA LYS A 44 18.80 -1.39 6.07
C LYS A 44 17.94 -1.92 7.22
N GLU A 45 18.37 -1.66 8.45
CA GLU A 45 17.70 -2.17 9.66
C GLU A 45 16.71 -1.18 10.29
N SER A 46 16.82 0.10 9.96
CA SER A 46 16.10 1.17 10.66
C SER A 46 15.42 2.09 9.69
N TYR A 47 14.09 2.01 9.64
CA TYR A 47 13.26 2.87 8.82
C TYR A 47 12.61 3.94 9.67
N VAL A 48 12.37 5.11 9.10
CA VAL A 48 11.37 6.03 9.65
C VAL A 48 9.98 5.57 9.19
N LEU A 49 8.92 5.88 9.96
CA LEU A 49 7.55 5.61 9.55
C LEU A 49 7.28 6.11 8.11
N ASP A 50 6.62 5.28 7.31
CA ASP A 50 6.30 5.50 5.89
C ASP A 50 7.52 5.67 4.97
N GLU A 51 8.73 5.39 5.46
CA GLU A 51 9.91 5.42 4.62
C GLU A 51 9.82 4.32 3.56
N LYS A 52 10.00 4.72 2.29
CA LYS A 52 10.07 3.79 1.17
C LYS A 52 11.37 2.99 1.25
N PRO A 53 11.32 1.64 1.24
CA PRO A 53 12.54 0.84 1.24
C PRO A 53 13.41 1.08 0.01
N ASP A 54 14.70 1.32 0.23
CA ASP A 54 15.75 1.33 -0.80
C ASP A 54 16.58 0.05 -0.70
N LEU A 55 16.56 -0.74 -1.78
CA LEU A 55 17.24 -2.04 -1.87
C LEU A 55 18.53 -1.97 -2.71
N THR A 56 18.95 -0.78 -3.15
CA THR A 56 20.06 -0.59 -4.10
C THR A 56 21.34 -1.32 -3.66
N ASN A 57 21.64 -1.29 -2.36
CA ASN A 57 22.81 -1.91 -1.75
C ASN A 57 22.55 -3.28 -1.14
N SER A 58 21.32 -3.78 -1.14
CA SER A 58 20.92 -5.01 -0.46
C SER A 58 21.34 -6.26 -1.23
N ARG A 59 22.02 -7.18 -0.55
CA ARG A 59 22.66 -8.35 -1.17
C ARG A 59 22.47 -9.60 -0.33
N ILE A 60 22.35 -10.75 -1.00
CA ILE A 60 22.52 -12.07 -0.40
C ILE A 60 23.79 -12.75 -0.93
N LEU A 61 24.44 -13.52 -0.06
CA LEU A 61 25.40 -14.56 -0.42
C LEU A 61 24.63 -15.87 -0.60
N VAL A 62 24.65 -16.41 -1.81
CA VAL A 62 24.05 -17.71 -2.16
C VAL A 62 25.14 -18.76 -2.15
N THR A 63 24.93 -19.85 -1.42
CA THR A 63 25.77 -21.07 -1.47
C THR A 63 24.99 -22.17 -2.17
N TYR A 64 25.58 -22.75 -3.22
CA TYR A 64 24.99 -23.84 -3.99
C TYR A 64 25.39 -25.21 -3.45
N ALA A 65 24.64 -26.25 -3.83
CA ALA A 65 24.91 -27.63 -3.42
C ALA A 65 26.29 -28.15 -3.89
N ASP A 66 26.87 -27.55 -4.94
CA ASP A 66 28.21 -27.87 -5.43
C ASP A 66 29.34 -27.14 -4.66
N GLY A 67 29.01 -26.39 -3.61
CA GLY A 67 29.94 -25.62 -2.78
C GLY A 67 30.34 -24.27 -3.36
N SER A 68 29.94 -23.92 -4.59
CA SER A 68 30.20 -22.60 -5.14
C SER A 68 29.31 -21.52 -4.52
N THR A 69 29.77 -20.26 -4.59
CA THR A 69 29.04 -19.12 -4.02
C THR A 69 28.83 -17.99 -5.02
N LYS A 70 27.76 -17.21 -4.85
CA LYS A 70 27.46 -16.02 -5.66
C LYS A 70 26.81 -14.92 -4.82
N ILE A 71 27.21 -13.67 -5.04
CA ILE A 71 26.51 -12.50 -4.49
C ILE A 71 25.39 -12.09 -5.45
N VAL A 72 24.18 -11.93 -4.93
CA VAL A 72 22.98 -11.58 -5.70
C VAL A 72 22.29 -10.35 -5.09
N PRO A 73 21.89 -9.34 -5.90
CA PRO A 73 21.01 -8.26 -5.48
C PRO A 73 19.67 -8.76 -4.95
N ILE A 74 19.24 -8.24 -3.79
CA ILE A 74 17.88 -8.47 -3.31
C ILE A 74 16.93 -7.57 -4.10
N THR A 75 15.85 -8.16 -4.59
CA THR A 75 14.76 -7.46 -5.27
C THR A 75 13.49 -7.52 -4.43
N SER A 76 12.50 -6.67 -4.72
CA SER A 76 11.28 -6.56 -3.91
C SER A 76 10.45 -7.84 -3.86
N ASP A 77 10.46 -8.62 -4.94
CA ASP A 77 9.79 -9.93 -5.05
C ASP A 77 10.41 -11.02 -4.18
N MET A 78 11.68 -10.85 -3.76
CA MET A 78 12.31 -11.76 -2.80
C MET A 78 11.89 -11.48 -1.36
N ILE A 79 11.33 -10.31 -1.06
CA ILE A 79 11.04 -9.85 0.31
C ILE A 79 9.56 -10.05 0.64
N SER A 80 9.30 -10.56 1.83
CA SER A 80 7.97 -10.58 2.45
C SER A 80 8.03 -10.11 3.90
N GLY A 81 6.96 -9.50 4.40
CA GLY A 81 6.86 -9.05 5.80
C GLY A 81 7.52 -7.70 6.13
N LEU A 82 8.13 -7.02 5.15
CA LEU A 82 8.60 -5.64 5.34
C LEU A 82 7.41 -4.66 5.26
N ASN A 83 7.08 -4.03 6.39
CA ASN A 83 6.02 -3.03 6.47
C ASN A 83 6.53 -1.81 7.26
N THR A 84 6.77 -0.71 6.56
CA THR A 84 7.21 0.56 7.17
C THR A 84 6.06 1.49 7.55
N SER A 85 4.80 1.09 7.31
CA SER A 85 3.61 1.89 7.63
C SER A 85 3.13 1.74 9.07
N VAL A 86 3.76 0.88 9.87
CA VAL A 86 3.45 0.69 11.29
C VAL A 86 4.73 0.76 12.12
N SER A 87 4.62 1.28 13.32
CA SER A 87 5.72 1.36 14.27
C SER A 87 6.08 -0.03 14.78
N ALA A 88 7.36 -0.38 14.78
CA ALA A 88 7.83 -1.68 15.21
C ALA A 88 9.25 -1.59 15.78
N VAL A 89 9.50 -2.22 16.94
CA VAL A 89 10.82 -2.22 17.58
C VAL A 89 11.66 -3.42 17.12
N ASN A 90 11.02 -4.57 16.89
CA ASN A 90 11.66 -5.83 16.49
C ASN A 90 10.76 -6.58 15.48
N ALA A 91 10.64 -6.04 14.27
CA ALA A 91 9.93 -6.73 13.19
C ALA A 91 10.89 -7.65 12.42
N THR A 92 10.35 -8.69 11.78
CA THR A 92 11.10 -9.63 10.98
C THR A 92 10.55 -9.66 9.56
N LEU A 93 11.44 -9.57 8.58
CA LEU A 93 11.14 -9.82 7.17
C LEU A 93 11.79 -11.13 6.73
N THR A 94 11.27 -11.72 5.66
CA THR A 94 11.80 -12.94 5.05
C THR A 94 12.30 -12.62 3.65
N VAL A 95 13.52 -13.05 3.33
CA VAL A 95 14.12 -13.03 1.98
C VAL A 95 14.13 -14.44 1.43
N THR A 96 13.56 -14.66 0.24
CA THR A 96 13.48 -15.96 -0.42
C THR A 96 14.19 -15.95 -1.77
N TYR A 97 15.02 -16.95 -2.02
CA TYR A 97 15.73 -17.14 -3.28
C TYR A 97 15.92 -18.63 -3.58
N GLY A 98 15.50 -19.08 -4.77
CA GLY A 98 15.64 -20.47 -5.19
C GLY A 98 14.94 -21.49 -4.26
N GLY A 99 13.83 -21.09 -3.63
CA GLY A 99 13.07 -21.93 -2.69
C GLY A 99 13.66 -21.99 -1.26
N VAL A 100 14.78 -21.32 -1.00
CA VAL A 100 15.39 -21.22 0.33
C VAL A 100 15.11 -19.82 0.90
N SER A 101 14.85 -19.74 2.20
CA SER A 101 14.53 -18.49 2.88
C SER A 101 15.51 -18.18 4.03
N THR A 102 15.70 -16.90 4.28
CA THR A 102 16.39 -16.38 5.47
C THR A 102 15.62 -15.19 6.05
N GLN A 103 15.86 -14.87 7.31
CA GLN A 103 15.14 -13.82 8.03
C GLN A 103 16.07 -12.66 8.38
N PHE A 104 15.48 -11.47 8.47
CA PHE A 104 16.19 -10.25 8.86
C PHE A 104 15.33 -9.44 9.82
N ASN A 105 15.95 -8.93 10.88
CA ASN A 105 15.26 -8.08 11.83
C ASN A 105 15.42 -6.61 11.45
N TYR A 106 14.35 -5.86 11.57
CA TYR A 106 14.31 -4.43 11.31
C TYR A 106 13.42 -3.73 12.33
N ARG A 107 13.51 -2.41 12.35
CA ARG A 107 12.65 -1.53 13.15
C ARG A 107 12.12 -0.36 12.33
N VAL A 108 11.00 0.17 12.77
CA VAL A 108 10.35 1.37 12.24
C VAL A 108 10.23 2.38 13.38
N ILE A 109 10.94 3.49 13.24
CA ILE A 109 10.99 4.57 14.21
C ILE A 109 9.88 5.56 13.92
N SER A 110 9.09 5.85 14.95
CA SER A 110 8.02 6.86 14.94
C SER A 110 8.02 7.58 16.29
N ALA A 111 7.62 8.84 16.30
CA ALA A 111 7.41 9.59 17.55
C ALA A 111 6.21 9.04 18.34
N GLU A 112 5.24 8.43 17.65
CA GLU A 112 4.01 7.89 18.22
C GLU A 112 3.86 6.39 17.86
N GLY A 113 3.19 5.61 18.71
CA GLY A 113 2.94 4.19 18.48
C GLY A 113 1.87 3.94 17.41
N VAL A 114 2.24 4.08 16.14
CA VAL A 114 1.32 3.91 15.00
C VAL A 114 1.13 2.43 14.72
N ARG A 115 -0.08 1.91 14.95
CA ARG A 115 -0.41 0.47 14.84
C ARG A 115 -1.24 0.12 13.61
N THR A 116 -1.48 1.08 12.72
CA THR A 116 -2.31 0.92 11.53
C THR A 116 -1.67 1.56 10.31
N SER A 117 -1.93 0.99 9.12
CA SER A 117 -1.58 1.57 7.84
C SER A 117 -2.52 2.69 7.40
N PHE A 118 -3.61 2.95 8.14
CA PHE A 118 -4.58 3.99 7.78
C PHE A 118 -3.90 5.37 7.74
N ARG A 119 -4.20 6.14 6.68
CA ARG A 119 -3.71 7.52 6.50
C ARG A 119 -4.84 8.43 6.07
N LEU A 120 -4.68 9.72 6.41
CA LEU A 120 -5.48 10.79 5.86
C LEU A 120 -4.63 11.61 4.88
N ALA A 121 -4.98 11.54 3.61
CA ALA A 121 -4.32 12.29 2.55
C ALA A 121 -5.08 13.60 2.27
N LEU A 122 -4.33 14.68 2.10
CA LEU A 122 -4.84 15.97 1.66
C LEU A 122 -4.50 16.18 0.19
N SER A 123 -5.48 16.55 -0.62
CA SER A 123 -5.28 17.05 -1.98
C SER A 123 -6.11 18.32 -2.19
N ALA A 124 -5.69 19.17 -3.12
CA ALA A 124 -6.44 20.36 -3.47
C ALA A 124 -6.53 20.52 -4.99
N GLU A 125 -7.70 20.88 -5.47
CA GLU A 125 -7.99 21.16 -6.87
C GLU A 125 -8.47 22.60 -7.05
N GLY A 126 -8.27 23.14 -8.26
CA GLY A 126 -8.61 24.52 -8.61
C GLY A 126 -7.38 25.42 -8.77
N THR A 127 -7.61 26.63 -9.29
CA THR A 127 -6.56 27.63 -9.56
C THR A 127 -6.93 28.97 -8.93
N GLY A 128 -5.91 29.75 -8.55
CA GLY A 128 -6.10 31.04 -7.89
C GLY A 128 -6.44 30.92 -6.40
N ALA A 129 -7.21 31.89 -5.90
CA ALA A 129 -7.49 32.04 -4.48
C ALA A 129 -8.51 31.03 -3.94
N GLN A 130 -9.51 30.62 -4.73
CA GLN A 130 -10.50 29.61 -4.32
C GLN A 130 -10.05 28.23 -4.77
N ARG A 131 -10.04 27.26 -3.86
CA ARG A 131 -9.69 25.87 -4.14
C ARG A 131 -10.64 24.93 -3.42
N THR A 132 -10.69 23.69 -3.87
CA THR A 132 -11.40 22.61 -3.19
C THR A 132 -10.38 21.68 -2.57
N LEU A 133 -10.33 21.64 -1.25
CA LEU A 133 -9.52 20.68 -0.51
C LEU A 133 -10.33 19.39 -0.31
N THR A 134 -9.73 18.25 -0.58
CA THR A 134 -10.28 16.93 -0.33
C THR A 134 -9.46 16.24 0.75
N VAL A 135 -10.15 15.60 1.69
CA VAL A 135 -9.55 14.68 2.66
C VAL A 135 -9.94 13.26 2.27
N ALA A 136 -8.96 12.42 2.02
CA ALA A 136 -9.15 11.03 1.63
C ALA A 136 -8.59 10.07 2.68
N ALA A 137 -9.29 8.97 2.91
CA ALA A 137 -8.80 7.82 3.66
C ALA A 137 -8.03 6.89 2.71
N SER A 138 -6.84 6.46 3.12
CA SER A 138 -6.09 5.41 2.46
C SER A 138 -5.54 4.37 3.44
N GLY A 139 -5.15 3.20 2.92
CA GLY A 139 -4.66 2.11 3.76
C GLY A 139 -5.73 1.51 4.69
N VAL A 140 -7.01 1.68 4.34
CA VAL A 140 -8.16 1.25 5.16
C VAL A 140 -8.18 -0.26 5.33
N GLN A 141 -7.78 -0.99 4.28
CA GLN A 141 -7.77 -2.45 4.26
C GLN A 141 -6.81 -3.08 5.28
N GLY A 142 -5.85 -2.31 5.82
CA GLY A 142 -4.98 -2.78 6.91
C GLY A 142 -5.64 -2.70 8.30
N VAL A 143 -6.88 -2.21 8.39
CA VAL A 143 -7.69 -2.25 9.62
C VAL A 143 -8.64 -3.44 9.50
N GLU A 144 -8.26 -4.58 10.08
CA GLU A 144 -8.93 -5.88 9.85
C GLU A 144 -10.43 -5.88 10.15
N LYS A 145 -10.89 -5.15 11.17
CA LYS A 145 -12.31 -5.07 11.53
C LYS A 145 -13.07 -3.96 10.78
N GLY A 146 -12.39 -3.23 9.90
CA GLY A 146 -12.89 -2.02 9.26
C GLY A 146 -12.86 -0.81 10.20
N VAL A 147 -13.11 0.37 9.63
CA VAL A 147 -13.09 1.64 10.37
C VAL A 147 -14.52 2.11 10.63
N TYR A 148 -14.87 2.38 11.88
CA TYR A 148 -16.22 2.81 12.30
C TYR A 148 -16.31 4.27 12.70
N ALA A 149 -15.19 4.88 13.07
CA ALA A 149 -15.11 6.30 13.36
C ALA A 149 -13.75 6.85 12.94
N ILE A 150 -13.73 8.11 12.51
CA ILE A 150 -12.54 8.86 12.11
C ILE A 150 -12.67 10.23 12.75
N ALA A 151 -11.69 10.66 13.53
CA ALA A 151 -11.66 12.00 14.11
C ALA A 151 -10.35 12.66 13.79
N PHE A 152 -10.38 13.90 13.31
CA PHE A 152 -9.16 14.64 13.00
C PHE A 152 -9.32 16.15 13.10
N ASP A 153 -8.23 16.84 13.37
CA ASP A 153 -8.13 18.30 13.34
C ASP A 153 -7.46 18.77 12.06
N ILE A 154 -8.16 19.60 11.29
CA ILE A 154 -7.61 20.35 10.17
C ILE A 154 -7.15 21.70 10.70
N ALA A 155 -5.93 22.10 10.35
CA ALA A 155 -5.37 23.40 10.67
C ALA A 155 -4.71 24.03 9.43
N ALA A 156 -4.88 25.34 9.26
CA ALA A 156 -4.37 26.09 8.13
C ALA A 156 -3.48 27.26 8.57
N THR A 157 -2.46 27.57 7.77
CA THR A 157 -1.52 28.69 7.98
C THR A 157 -1.21 29.39 6.65
N GLY A 158 -0.49 30.53 6.69
CA GLY A 158 -0.05 31.22 5.48
C GLY A 158 -1.18 31.87 4.67
N GLY A 159 -2.16 32.49 5.35
CA GLY A 159 -3.27 33.17 4.65
C GLY A 159 -4.31 32.22 4.04
N VAL A 160 -4.27 30.94 4.40
CA VAL A 160 -5.35 29.99 4.08
C VAL A 160 -6.46 30.12 5.13
N THR A 161 -7.69 30.34 4.69
CA THR A 161 -8.87 30.32 5.55
C THR A 161 -9.74 29.10 5.25
N LEU A 162 -10.27 28.50 6.32
CA LEU A 162 -11.18 27.36 6.22
C LEU A 162 -12.63 27.87 6.33
N PRO A 163 -13.54 27.50 5.41
CA PRO A 163 -14.93 27.93 5.43
C PRO A 163 -15.71 27.18 6.52
N GLY A 164 -17.02 27.46 6.60
CA GLY A 164 -17.93 26.75 7.52
C GLY A 164 -18.59 25.54 6.93
N GLU A 165 -18.74 25.51 5.61
CA GLU A 165 -19.44 24.43 4.94
C GLU A 165 -18.43 23.36 4.53
N ILE A 166 -18.73 22.12 4.92
CA ILE A 166 -18.01 20.91 4.55
C ILE A 166 -19.02 20.00 3.85
N SER A 167 -18.62 19.45 2.72
CA SER A 167 -19.39 18.44 1.99
C SER A 167 -18.87 17.05 2.35
N ILE A 168 -19.77 16.14 2.70
CA ILE A 168 -19.42 14.72 2.84
C ILE A 168 -19.39 14.09 1.45
N LEU A 169 -18.35 13.34 1.16
CA LEU A 169 -18.22 12.58 -0.09
C LEU A 169 -18.50 11.09 0.11
N TYR A 170 -18.21 10.55 1.29
CA TYR A 170 -18.58 9.19 1.64
C TYR A 170 -20.06 9.11 2.07
N THR A 171 -20.84 8.31 1.37
CA THR A 171 -22.31 8.20 1.55
C THR A 171 -22.68 6.84 2.14
N GLY A 172 -23.84 6.75 2.79
CA GLY A 172 -24.31 5.55 3.49
C GLY A 172 -24.93 5.90 4.84
N ASN A 173 -24.80 5.00 5.81
CA ASN A 173 -25.17 5.21 7.22
C ASN A 173 -24.11 5.99 8.00
N TRP A 174 -23.25 6.74 7.31
CA TRP A 174 -22.24 7.59 7.93
C TRP A 174 -22.77 8.99 8.21
N LYS A 175 -22.41 9.52 9.37
CA LYS A 175 -22.69 10.89 9.80
C LYS A 175 -21.39 11.60 10.09
N PHE A 176 -21.48 12.92 10.15
CA PHE A 176 -20.35 13.75 10.51
C PHE A 176 -20.75 14.84 11.49
N SER A 177 -19.77 15.33 12.24
CA SER A 177 -19.84 16.51 13.08
C SER A 177 -18.61 17.35 12.83
N VAL A 178 -18.81 18.66 12.72
CA VAL A 178 -17.72 19.63 12.55
C VAL A 178 -17.82 20.63 13.68
N LYS A 179 -16.75 20.76 14.44
CA LYS A 179 -16.60 21.82 15.43
C LYS A 179 -15.53 22.79 14.94
N ARG A 180 -15.91 24.05 14.76
CA ARG A 180 -14.95 25.11 14.48
C ARG A 180 -14.20 25.50 15.76
N ASN A 181 -12.88 25.45 15.71
CA ASN A 181 -12.02 25.93 16.79
C ASN A 181 -11.61 27.40 16.55
N SER A 182 -11.30 27.76 15.30
CA SER A 182 -10.95 29.12 14.87
C SER A 182 -11.27 29.33 13.38
N SER A 183 -10.91 30.48 12.79
CA SER A 183 -11.01 30.70 11.34
C SER A 183 -10.08 29.83 10.49
N THR A 184 -9.11 29.17 11.13
CA THR A 184 -8.10 28.33 10.48
C THR A 184 -8.01 26.94 11.08
N SER A 185 -8.91 26.56 11.99
CA SER A 185 -8.91 25.24 12.61
C SER A 185 -10.31 24.68 12.81
N LEU A 186 -10.48 23.41 12.43
CA LEU A 186 -11.73 22.65 12.50
C LEU A 186 -11.42 21.25 13.05
N ARG A 187 -12.25 20.76 13.98
CA ARG A 187 -12.33 19.34 14.34
C ARG A 187 -13.42 18.70 13.49
N VAL A 188 -13.09 17.61 12.80
CA VAL A 188 -14.03 16.78 12.05
C VAL A 188 -14.13 15.41 12.73
N VAL A 189 -15.36 14.92 12.89
CA VAL A 189 -15.63 13.55 13.32
C VAL A 189 -16.58 12.93 12.30
N LEU A 190 -16.18 11.83 11.69
CA LEU A 190 -17.03 10.96 10.87
C LEU A 190 -17.27 9.66 11.62
N TYR A 191 -18.48 9.12 11.57
CA TYR A 191 -18.81 7.88 12.25
C TYR A 191 -19.95 7.14 11.58
N SER A 192 -19.90 5.82 11.69
CA SER A 192 -21.00 4.92 11.39
C SER A 192 -22.15 5.16 12.37
N SER A 193 -23.30 5.61 11.89
CA SER A 193 -24.44 5.98 12.74
C SER A 193 -25.31 4.82 13.17
N ASP A 194 -25.22 3.69 12.47
CA ASP A 194 -25.85 2.43 12.87
C ASP A 194 -24.90 1.54 13.68
N GLY A 195 -23.60 1.85 13.69
CA GLY A 195 -22.57 1.02 14.34
C GLY A 195 -22.33 -0.31 13.62
N VAL A 196 -22.82 -0.46 12.39
CA VAL A 196 -22.75 -1.70 11.60
C VAL A 196 -21.93 -1.49 10.34
N GLU A 197 -22.18 -0.39 9.61
CA GLU A 197 -21.45 -0.11 8.36
C GLU A 197 -20.04 0.41 8.65
N ALA A 198 -19.03 -0.43 8.44
CA ALA A 198 -17.63 -0.04 8.48
C ALA A 198 -17.13 0.48 7.11
N LEU A 199 -16.18 1.41 7.15
CA LEU A 199 -15.37 1.77 6.00
C LEU A 199 -14.30 0.67 5.79
N ASN A 200 -14.34 0.04 4.62
CA ASN A 200 -13.51 -1.13 4.27
C ASN A 200 -12.56 -0.89 3.08
N GLY A 201 -12.59 0.29 2.48
CA GLY A 201 -11.78 0.63 1.33
C GLY A 201 -11.41 2.11 1.30
N ASP A 202 -10.35 2.40 0.56
CA ASP A 202 -9.85 3.76 0.37
C ASP A 202 -10.91 4.62 -0.33
N CYS A 203 -11.10 5.84 0.15
CA CYS A 203 -12.16 6.72 -0.35
C CYS A 203 -11.90 8.19 -0.03
N ASN A 204 -12.60 9.07 -0.74
CA ASN A 204 -12.70 10.47 -0.36
C ASN A 204 -13.75 10.62 0.75
N LEU A 205 -13.37 11.23 1.88
CA LEU A 205 -14.23 11.37 3.05
C LEU A 205 -15.06 12.65 2.97
N ILE A 206 -14.37 13.77 2.80
CA ILE A 206 -14.96 15.11 2.77
C ILE A 206 -14.27 15.98 1.72
N SER A 207 -14.98 17.01 1.28
CA SER A 207 -14.39 18.17 0.63
C SER A 207 -14.81 19.46 1.31
N LEU A 208 -13.94 20.46 1.26
CA LEU A 208 -14.21 21.79 1.75
C LEU A 208 -13.62 22.81 0.77
N PRO A 209 -14.34 23.92 0.47
CA PRO A 209 -13.70 25.04 -0.17
C PRO A 209 -12.57 25.56 0.73
N VAL A 210 -11.56 26.22 0.18
CA VAL A 210 -10.56 26.97 0.95
C VAL A 210 -10.21 28.23 0.18
N THR A 211 -9.93 29.31 0.91
CA THR A 211 -9.42 30.54 0.30
C THR A 211 -7.95 30.73 0.65
N VAL A 212 -7.10 30.92 -0.35
CA VAL A 212 -5.69 31.26 -0.20
C VAL A 212 -5.53 32.74 -0.55
N SER A 213 -5.29 33.59 0.45
CA SER A 213 -5.16 35.04 0.25
C SER A 213 -3.71 35.52 -0.03
N GLY A 214 -2.73 34.60 -0.02
CA GLY A 214 -1.31 34.88 -0.21
C GLY A 214 -0.67 34.06 -1.33
N ALA A 215 0.66 34.18 -1.49
CA ALA A 215 1.42 33.44 -2.49
C ALA A 215 1.55 31.94 -2.19
N SER A 216 1.49 31.57 -0.91
CA SER A 216 1.40 30.19 -0.47
C SER A 216 0.86 30.09 0.95
N GLY A 217 0.30 28.93 1.28
CA GLY A 217 -0.02 28.55 2.64
C GLY A 217 -0.09 27.04 2.80
N THR A 218 -0.38 26.58 4.01
CA THR A 218 -0.35 25.14 4.32
C THR A 218 -1.63 24.73 5.00
N VAL A 219 -2.16 23.58 4.61
CA VAL A 219 -3.19 22.87 5.36
C VAL A 219 -2.58 21.60 5.93
N SER A 220 -2.92 21.28 7.17
CA SER A 220 -2.36 20.13 7.88
C SER A 220 -3.43 19.40 8.69
N ILE A 221 -3.24 18.10 8.84
CA ILE A 221 -3.92 17.26 9.81
C ILE A 221 -2.98 17.09 11.00
N GLN A 222 -3.34 17.66 12.15
CA GLN A 222 -2.46 17.78 13.33
C GLN A 222 -2.82 16.87 14.50
N SER A 223 -4.01 16.27 14.47
CA SER A 223 -4.39 15.19 15.38
C SER A 223 -5.36 14.33 14.60
N ALA A 224 -5.14 13.02 14.59
CA ALA A 224 -6.02 12.11 13.89
C ALA A 224 -6.06 10.75 14.59
N SER A 225 -7.26 10.18 14.67
CA SER A 225 -7.49 8.84 15.19
C SER A 225 -8.63 8.17 14.44
N ILE A 226 -8.60 6.84 14.45
CA ILE A 226 -9.70 6.01 13.98
C ILE A 226 -10.12 5.04 15.07
N SER A 227 -11.33 4.49 14.96
CA SER A 227 -11.82 3.41 15.80
C SER A 227 -12.26 2.22 14.94
N ASP A 228 -11.89 1.01 15.33
CA ASP A 228 -12.38 -0.24 14.70
C ASP A 228 -13.63 -0.80 15.42
N GLY A 229 -14.22 -0.03 16.33
CA GLY A 229 -15.33 -0.45 17.18
C GLY A 229 -14.91 -1.21 18.44
N THR A 230 -13.63 -1.56 18.58
CA THR A 230 -13.07 -2.21 19.78
C THR A 230 -11.96 -1.37 20.42
N GLU A 231 -11.07 -0.81 19.62
CA GLU A 231 -9.97 0.03 20.06
C GLU A 231 -9.76 1.22 19.11
N ASP A 232 -9.04 2.22 19.62
CA ASP A 232 -8.69 3.42 18.87
C ASP A 232 -7.23 3.35 18.41
N PHE A 233 -6.98 3.82 17.19
CA PHE A 233 -5.66 3.87 16.60
C PHE A 233 -5.26 5.30 16.27
N THR A 234 -4.03 5.65 16.62
CA THR A 234 -3.40 6.90 16.20
C THR A 234 -3.12 6.88 14.70
N VAL A 235 -3.43 7.99 14.04
CA VAL A 235 -3.17 8.21 12.61
C VAL A 235 -2.12 9.31 12.44
N PRO A 236 -1.07 9.09 11.63
CA PRO A 236 -0.03 10.08 11.41
C PRO A 236 -0.52 11.41 10.81
N TYR A 237 0.22 12.48 11.11
CA TYR A 237 -0.02 13.80 10.55
C TYR A 237 0.23 13.83 9.05
N SER A 238 -0.49 14.72 8.36
CA SER A 238 -0.26 15.02 6.95
C SER A 238 -0.35 16.52 6.71
N SER A 239 0.31 17.00 5.65
CA SER A 239 0.29 18.41 5.28
C SER A 239 0.33 18.58 3.79
N LEU A 240 -0.34 19.62 3.30
CA LEU A 240 -0.37 20.03 1.91
C LEU A 240 -0.04 21.51 1.81
N THR A 241 0.99 21.84 1.03
CA THR A 241 1.29 23.22 0.66
C THR A 241 0.45 23.63 -0.55
N LEU A 242 -0.27 24.73 -0.40
CA LEU A 242 -1.04 25.39 -1.43
C LEU A 242 -0.22 26.57 -1.95
N ASN A 243 0.29 26.47 -3.17
CA ASN A 243 0.94 27.56 -3.91
C ASN A 243 -0.05 28.16 -4.89
#